data_AF-A0A0P6WFU1-F1
#
_entry.id   AF-A0A0P6WFU1-F1
#
_cell.length_a   1.000
_cell.length_b   1.000
_cell.length_c   1.000
_cell.angle_alpha   90.00
_cell.angle_beta   90.00
_cell.angle_gamma   90.00
#
_symmetry.space_group_name_H-M   'P 1'
#
loop_
_entity.id
_entity.type
_entity.pdbx_description
1 polymer ?
#
loop_
_entity_poly.entity_id
_entity_poly.type
_entity_poly.pdbx_seq_one_letter_code
_entity_poly.pdbx_strand_id
1 'polypeptide(L)'
;MTSRRYALPFFAAASLALAGCAKDDGAFPSLAIRDAERVSGVFQPVEAETFIPAPQGPETLGRIDRLRADAESAHARFLTAAGKARTSTSAARSAGIGDEQWSVAQVALGDLTGIRSETMISLAELDLLYVNAQTDGQELAQIESARADVEKLVGEEDRLLDSLNAQLAN
;
A
#
# COMPACT_ATOMS: atom_id res chain seq x y z
N MET A 1 -65.34 26.65 56.65
CA MET A 1 -65.62 27.92 55.94
C MET A 1 -64.31 28.54 55.48
N THR A 2 -64.27 28.84 54.17
CA THR A 2 -63.38 29.80 53.47
C THR A 2 -61.86 29.65 53.60
N SER A 3 -61.29 28.73 52.81
CA SER A 3 -59.89 28.86 52.36
C SER A 3 -59.82 29.97 51.30
N ARG A 4 -59.37 31.16 51.71
CA ARG A 4 -59.28 32.35 50.85
C ARG A 4 -58.05 32.21 49.96
N ARG A 5 -58.30 32.29 48.65
CA ARG A 5 -57.35 32.14 47.55
C ARG A 5 -56.29 33.25 47.60
N TYR A 6 -55.12 32.96 48.18
CA TYR A 6 -53.93 33.83 48.12
C TYR A 6 -52.78 33.23 47.29
N ALA A 7 -53.05 32.18 46.52
CA ALA A 7 -52.02 31.52 45.70
C ALA A 7 -51.57 32.36 44.49
N LEU A 8 -52.43 33.26 43.99
CA LEU A 8 -52.14 34.07 42.80
C LEU A 8 -51.06 35.16 43.01
N PRO A 9 -51.03 35.95 44.11
CA PRO A 9 -49.97 36.94 44.31
C PRO A 9 -48.60 36.31 44.59
N PHE A 10 -48.58 35.12 45.20
CA PHE A 10 -47.31 34.45 45.55
C PHE A 10 -46.58 33.90 44.33
N PHE A 11 -47.30 33.34 43.37
CA PHE A 11 -46.70 32.83 42.13
C PHE A 11 -46.19 33.95 41.22
N ALA A 12 -46.91 35.08 41.14
CA ALA A 12 -46.47 36.25 40.38
C ALA A 12 -45.24 36.94 41.01
N ALA A 13 -45.16 36.98 42.34
CA ALA A 13 -43.98 37.48 43.05
C ALA A 13 -42.76 36.57 42.87
N ALA A 14 -42.96 35.25 42.85
CA ALA A 14 -41.89 34.27 42.65
C ALA A 14 -41.29 34.37 41.23
N SER A 15 -42.09 34.58 40.19
CA SER A 15 -41.59 34.72 38.82
C SER A 15 -40.77 36.00 38.59
N LEU A 16 -41.03 37.09 39.32
CA LEU A 16 -40.20 38.30 39.24
C LEU A 16 -38.85 38.14 39.98
N ALA A 17 -38.76 37.22 40.96
CA ALA A 17 -37.53 37.00 41.72
C ALA A 17 -36.49 36.16 40.95
N LEU A 18 -36.88 35.37 39.95
CA LEU A 18 -35.95 34.57 39.13
C LEU A 18 -35.36 35.35 37.93
N ALA A 19 -35.90 36.51 37.56
CA ALA A 19 -35.39 37.32 36.44
C ALA A 19 -34.05 38.03 36.73
N GLY A 20 -33.53 37.92 37.97
CA GLY A 20 -32.27 38.56 38.40
C GLY A 20 -31.00 37.73 38.23
N CYS A 21 -31.08 36.43 37.91
CA CYS A 21 -29.89 35.56 37.88
C CYS A 21 -29.05 35.65 36.59
N ALA A 22 -29.51 36.36 35.55
CA ALA A 22 -28.73 36.61 34.34
C ALA A 22 -29.03 38.03 33.81
N LYS A 23 -28.80 39.03 34.66
CA LYS A 23 -28.82 40.43 34.22
C LYS A 23 -27.54 40.70 33.42
N ASP A 24 -27.64 40.65 32.10
CA ASP A 24 -26.56 40.99 31.19
C ASP A 24 -26.48 42.50 31.00
N ASP A 25 -25.81 43.17 31.94
CA ASP A 25 -25.50 44.60 31.87
C ASP A 25 -24.16 44.88 31.17
N GLY A 26 -23.62 43.92 30.40
CA GLY A 26 -22.23 43.96 29.93
C GLY A 26 -21.20 43.84 31.08
N ALA A 27 -21.66 43.40 32.26
CA ALA A 27 -20.85 43.23 33.47
C ALA A 27 -20.06 41.91 33.51
N PHE A 28 -20.31 40.99 32.56
CA PHE A 28 -19.52 39.77 32.44
C PHE A 28 -18.23 40.08 31.67
N PRO A 29 -17.06 39.72 32.19
CA PRO A 29 -15.82 39.90 31.46
C PRO A 29 -15.85 39.03 30.19
N SER A 30 -15.26 39.54 29.12
CA SER A 30 -15.10 38.80 27.87
C SER A 30 -14.39 37.47 28.10
N LEU A 31 -14.92 36.39 27.50
CA LEU A 31 -14.25 35.08 27.41
C LEU A 31 -13.23 35.01 26.27
N ALA A 32 -13.03 36.12 25.53
CA ALA A 32 -11.93 36.19 24.59
C ALA A 32 -10.62 36.07 25.37
N ILE A 33 -9.71 35.24 24.84
CA ILE A 33 -8.34 35.11 25.36
C ILE A 33 -7.75 36.51 25.52
N ARG A 34 -7.28 36.81 26.73
CA ARG A 34 -6.62 38.08 27.03
C ARG A 34 -5.21 38.07 26.48
N ASP A 35 -4.68 39.24 26.14
CA ASP A 35 -3.30 39.33 25.68
C ASP A 35 -2.28 38.84 26.72
N ALA A 36 -2.57 39.00 28.01
CA ALA A 36 -1.75 38.47 29.11
C ALA A 36 -1.81 36.93 29.24
N GLU A 37 -2.82 36.28 28.66
CA GLU A 37 -2.98 34.82 28.64
C GLU A 37 -2.41 34.21 27.35
N ARG A 38 -2.02 35.05 26.39
CA ARG A 38 -1.42 34.62 25.14
C ARG A 38 0.03 34.21 25.39
N VAL A 39 0.25 32.92 25.60
CA VAL A 39 1.60 32.35 25.59
C VAL A 39 2.10 32.33 24.14
N SER A 40 2.99 33.27 23.81
CA SER A 40 3.75 33.25 22.56
C SER A 40 5.14 32.67 22.81
N GLY A 41 5.54 31.68 22.01
CA GLY A 41 6.89 31.15 21.99
C GLY A 41 7.28 30.82 20.55
N VAL A 42 8.48 31.25 20.14
CA VAL A 42 9.10 30.79 18.89
C VAL A 42 10.13 29.75 19.31
N PHE A 43 9.93 28.50 18.93
CA PHE A 43 10.99 27.50 19.03
C PHE A 43 11.91 27.68 17.84
N GLN A 44 13.22 27.76 18.08
CA GLN A 44 14.19 27.56 17.02
C GLN A 44 14.15 26.08 16.65
N PRO A 45 13.83 25.70 15.38
CA PRO A 45 13.99 24.33 14.94
C PRO A 45 15.44 23.92 15.14
N VAL A 46 15.67 22.76 15.76
CA VAL A 46 17.00 22.15 15.74
C VAL A 46 17.28 21.77 14.29
N GLU A 47 18.46 22.11 13.78
CA GLU A 47 18.92 21.65 12.47
C GLU A 47 18.87 20.11 12.46
N ALA A 48 18.15 19.53 11.50
CA ALA A 48 18.06 18.09 11.41
C ALA A 48 19.45 17.52 11.07
N GLU A 49 19.93 16.57 11.85
CA GLU A 49 21.14 15.84 11.48
C GLU A 49 20.90 15.10 10.16
N THR A 50 21.89 15.11 9.27
CA THR A 50 21.84 14.33 8.03
C THR A 50 21.72 12.86 8.39
N PHE A 51 20.60 12.25 8.02
CA PHE A 51 20.42 10.81 8.17
C PHE A 51 21.35 10.07 7.21
N ILE A 52 22.18 9.18 7.75
CA ILE A 52 23.04 8.28 6.97
C ILE A 52 22.48 6.87 7.20
N PRO A 53 21.91 6.21 6.17
CA PRO A 53 21.37 4.87 6.31
C PRO A 53 22.45 3.88 6.75
N ALA A 54 22.07 2.93 7.60
CA ALA A 54 22.99 1.86 7.99
C ALA A 54 23.24 0.91 6.79
N PRO A 55 24.48 0.45 6.56
CA PRO A 55 24.75 -0.50 5.49
C PRO A 55 24.06 -1.83 5.75
N GLN A 56 23.76 -2.56 4.67
CA GLN A 56 23.20 -3.91 4.75
C GLN A 56 24.20 -4.89 5.38
N GLY A 57 23.70 -5.78 6.24
CA GLY A 57 24.49 -6.87 6.80
C GLY A 57 24.83 -7.93 5.75
N PRO A 58 25.93 -8.71 5.93
CA PRO A 58 26.39 -9.70 4.96
C PRO A 58 25.37 -10.80 4.67
N GLU A 59 24.51 -11.13 5.65
CA GLU A 59 23.41 -12.08 5.46
C GLU A 59 22.40 -11.56 4.43
N THR A 60 21.95 -10.31 4.58
CA THR A 60 21.00 -9.69 3.65
C THR A 60 21.61 -9.59 2.25
N LEU A 61 22.89 -9.22 2.13
CA LEU A 61 23.60 -9.20 0.85
C LEU A 61 23.61 -10.58 0.19
N GLY A 62 23.96 -11.63 0.93
CA GLY A 62 23.94 -13.00 0.42
C GLY A 62 22.54 -13.48 0.04
N ARG A 63 21.49 -12.98 0.72
CA ARG A 63 20.11 -13.26 0.35
C ARG A 63 19.70 -12.54 -0.94
N ILE A 64 20.08 -11.28 -1.13
CA ILE A 64 19.84 -10.51 -2.37
C ILE A 64 20.47 -11.25 -3.55
N ASP A 65 21.74 -11.64 -3.44
CA ASP A 65 22.46 -12.34 -4.51
C ASP A 65 21.80 -13.69 -4.85
N ARG A 66 21.35 -14.43 -3.83
CA ARG A 66 20.65 -15.70 -4.03
C ARG A 66 19.32 -15.50 -4.77
N LEU A 67 18.50 -14.53 -4.34
CA LEU A 67 17.21 -14.25 -4.96
C LEU A 67 17.36 -13.82 -6.42
N ARG A 68 18.39 -13.03 -6.74
CA ARG A 68 18.73 -12.70 -8.12
C ARG A 68 19.08 -13.94 -8.93
N ALA A 69 19.97 -14.79 -8.41
CA ALA A 69 20.37 -16.03 -9.09
C ALA A 69 19.19 -17.01 -9.28
N ASP A 70 18.30 -17.11 -8.29
CA ASP A 70 17.10 -17.95 -8.36
C ASP A 70 16.15 -17.44 -9.45
N ALA A 71 15.96 -16.11 -9.55
CA ALA A 71 15.16 -15.49 -10.61
C ALA A 71 15.77 -15.72 -12.01
N GLU A 72 17.09 -15.53 -12.16
CA GLU A 72 17.79 -15.80 -13.43
C GLU A 72 17.68 -17.28 -13.85
N SER A 73 17.77 -18.19 -12.87
CA SER A 73 17.60 -19.62 -13.09
C SER A 73 16.17 -19.98 -13.53
N ALA A 74 15.16 -19.42 -12.86
CA ALA A 74 13.75 -19.58 -13.23
C ALA A 74 13.48 -19.03 -14.63
N HIS A 75 14.02 -17.85 -14.94
CA HIS A 75 13.91 -17.23 -16.25
C HIS A 75 14.53 -18.09 -17.37
N ALA A 76 15.71 -18.67 -17.14
CA ALA A 76 16.34 -19.58 -18.10
C ALA A 76 15.48 -20.85 -18.35
N ARG A 77 14.85 -21.39 -17.29
CA ARG A 77 13.87 -22.49 -17.42
C ARG A 77 12.65 -22.06 -18.21
N PHE A 78 12.13 -20.86 -17.95
CA PHE A 78 11.01 -20.29 -18.69
C PHE A 78 11.30 -20.19 -20.19
N LEU A 79 12.45 -19.62 -20.55
CA LEU A 79 12.86 -19.49 -21.96
C LEU A 79 13.02 -20.85 -22.65
N THR A 80 13.53 -21.84 -21.93
CA THR A 80 13.63 -23.22 -22.42
C THR A 80 12.26 -23.84 -22.64
N ALA A 81 11.33 -23.69 -21.68
CA ALA A 81 9.97 -24.22 -21.78
C ALA A 81 9.11 -23.50 -22.84
N ALA A 82 9.42 -22.23 -23.14
CA ALA A 82 8.68 -21.42 -24.10
C ALA A 82 8.64 -22.03 -25.51
N GLY A 83 9.62 -22.86 -25.90
CA GLY A 83 9.61 -23.56 -27.18
C GLY A 83 8.40 -24.49 -27.36
N LYS A 84 8.02 -25.22 -26.30
CA LYS A 84 6.83 -26.09 -26.30
C LYS A 84 5.57 -25.25 -26.45
N ALA A 85 5.41 -24.19 -25.65
CA ALA A 85 4.25 -23.31 -25.70
C ALA A 85 4.09 -22.64 -27.08
N ARG A 86 5.17 -22.16 -27.70
CA ARG A 86 5.18 -21.62 -29.08
C ARG A 86 4.71 -22.64 -30.10
N THR A 87 5.15 -23.88 -29.98
CA THR A 87 4.78 -24.96 -30.90
C THR A 87 3.29 -25.31 -30.76
N SER A 88 2.82 -25.51 -29.53
CA SER A 88 1.42 -25.85 -29.25
C SER A 88 0.46 -24.73 -29.65
N THR A 89 0.78 -23.48 -29.34
CA THR A 89 -0.05 -22.31 -29.73
C THR A 89 -0.09 -22.12 -31.24
N SER A 90 1.03 -22.33 -31.96
CA SER A 90 1.06 -22.28 -33.42
C SER A 90 0.19 -23.38 -34.06
N ALA A 91 0.21 -24.58 -33.50
CA ALA A 91 -0.62 -25.70 -33.98
C ALA A 91 -2.11 -25.50 -33.71
N ALA A 92 -2.46 -24.72 -32.68
CA ALA A 92 -3.84 -24.44 -32.29
C ALA A 92 -4.44 -23.20 -32.98
N ARG A 93 -3.72 -22.52 -33.88
CA ARG A 93 -4.16 -21.23 -34.48
C ARG A 93 -5.50 -21.30 -35.23
N SER A 94 -5.88 -22.46 -35.75
CA SER A 94 -7.17 -22.66 -36.43
C SER A 94 -8.14 -23.54 -35.63
N ALA A 95 -7.79 -23.89 -34.40
CA ALA A 95 -8.60 -24.74 -33.54
C ALA A 95 -9.70 -23.90 -32.87
N GLY A 96 -10.91 -24.43 -32.82
CA GLY A 96 -11.99 -23.86 -32.02
C GLY A 96 -11.71 -24.02 -30.52
N ILE A 97 -12.35 -23.18 -29.71
CA ILE A 97 -12.35 -23.34 -28.25
C ILE A 97 -12.91 -24.73 -27.91
N GLY A 98 -12.16 -25.49 -27.10
CA GLY A 98 -12.53 -26.85 -26.69
C GLY A 98 -12.03 -27.96 -27.62
N ASP A 99 -11.41 -27.62 -28.76
CA ASP A 99 -10.72 -28.61 -29.57
C ASP A 99 -9.48 -29.17 -28.83
N GLU A 100 -9.03 -30.35 -29.23
CA GLU A 100 -7.86 -31.01 -28.62
C GLU A 100 -6.61 -30.12 -28.71
N GLN A 101 -6.34 -29.54 -29.89
CA GLN A 101 -5.17 -28.69 -30.10
C GLN A 101 -5.23 -27.42 -29.23
N TRP A 102 -6.43 -26.83 -29.08
CA TRP A 102 -6.64 -25.71 -28.17
C TRP A 102 -6.36 -26.10 -26.73
N SER A 103 -6.87 -27.25 -26.29
CA SER A 103 -6.65 -27.77 -24.92
C SER A 103 -5.17 -28.03 -24.63
N VAL A 104 -4.44 -28.64 -25.58
CA VAL A 104 -2.99 -28.85 -25.48
C VAL A 104 -2.23 -27.52 -25.39
N ALA A 105 -2.63 -26.50 -26.15
CA ALA A 105 -2.02 -25.18 -26.09
C ALA A 105 -2.25 -24.50 -24.73
N GLN A 106 -3.47 -24.59 -24.17
CA GLN A 106 -3.78 -24.05 -22.85
C GLN A 106 -2.97 -24.74 -21.73
N VAL A 107 -2.78 -26.06 -21.79
CA VAL A 107 -1.92 -26.78 -20.85
C VAL A 107 -0.47 -26.29 -20.96
N ALA A 108 0.06 -26.15 -22.18
CA ALA A 108 1.42 -25.67 -22.37
C ALA A 108 1.63 -24.22 -21.88
N LEU A 109 0.61 -23.36 -22.00
CA LEU A 109 0.62 -22.00 -21.43
C LEU A 109 0.50 -22.01 -19.90
N GLY A 110 -0.30 -22.91 -19.34
CA GLY A 110 -0.39 -23.15 -17.90
C GLY A 110 0.95 -23.58 -17.32
N ASP A 111 1.62 -24.56 -17.94
CA ASP A 111 2.97 -24.99 -17.58
C ASP A 111 3.94 -23.80 -17.57
N LEU A 112 3.92 -22.99 -18.64
CA LEU A 112 4.80 -21.83 -18.79
C LEU A 112 4.51 -20.73 -17.75
N THR A 113 3.24 -20.50 -17.42
CA THR A 113 2.82 -19.56 -16.37
C THR A 113 3.23 -20.04 -14.98
N GLY A 114 3.21 -21.35 -14.75
CA GLY A 114 3.74 -21.98 -13.54
C GLY A 114 5.21 -21.64 -13.34
N ILE A 115 6.03 -21.78 -14.38
CA ILE A 115 7.47 -21.45 -14.32
C ILE A 115 7.67 -19.94 -14.11
N ARG A 116 6.92 -19.08 -14.80
CA ARG A 116 6.95 -17.61 -14.60
C ARG A 116 6.68 -17.20 -13.15
N SER A 117 5.84 -17.97 -12.45
CA SER A 117 5.55 -17.71 -11.04
C SER A 117 6.77 -17.91 -10.14
N GLU A 118 7.74 -18.76 -10.54
CA GLU A 118 9.00 -18.92 -9.80
C GLU A 118 9.85 -17.65 -9.85
N THR A 119 9.96 -16.99 -11.01
CA THR A 119 10.65 -15.68 -11.14
C THR A 119 9.99 -14.61 -10.27
N MET A 120 8.65 -14.60 -10.22
CA MET A 120 7.89 -13.67 -9.36
C MET A 120 8.07 -13.88 -7.87
N ILE A 121 8.25 -15.13 -7.42
CA ILE A 121 8.49 -15.40 -6.00
C ILE A 121 9.77 -14.70 -5.55
N SER A 122 10.84 -14.77 -6.34
CA SER A 122 12.07 -14.05 -6.07
C SER A 122 11.86 -12.53 -6.02
N LEU A 123 11.07 -11.98 -6.95
CA LEU A 123 10.73 -10.54 -6.94
C LEU A 123 9.98 -10.14 -5.66
N ALA A 124 8.97 -10.92 -5.28
CA ALA A 124 8.16 -10.65 -4.09
C ALA A 124 9.00 -10.72 -2.80
N GLU A 125 9.97 -11.63 -2.73
CA GLU A 125 10.91 -11.69 -1.61
C GLU A 125 11.85 -10.48 -1.58
N LEU A 126 12.31 -10.01 -2.74
CA LEU A 126 13.10 -8.77 -2.83
C LEU A 126 12.28 -7.53 -2.43
N ASP A 127 11.00 -7.48 -2.79
CA ASP A 127 10.09 -6.42 -2.35
C ASP A 127 9.91 -6.43 -0.82
N LEU A 128 9.80 -7.61 -0.20
CA LEU A 128 9.75 -7.74 1.25
C LEU A 128 11.03 -7.25 1.91
N LEU A 129 12.20 -7.59 1.36
CA LEU A 129 13.48 -7.07 1.85
C LEU A 129 13.55 -5.55 1.75
N TYR A 130 13.06 -4.98 0.66
CA TYR A 130 13.02 -3.53 0.45
C TYR A 130 12.18 -2.83 1.52
N VAL A 131 10.95 -3.30 1.76
CA VAL A 131 10.05 -2.71 2.75
C VAL A 131 10.64 -2.79 4.16
N ASN A 132 11.25 -3.91 4.51
CA ASN A 132 11.91 -4.07 5.81
C ASN A 132 13.09 -3.11 5.95
N ALA A 133 14.01 -3.07 4.97
CA ALA A 133 15.16 -2.19 4.98
C ALA A 133 14.76 -0.70 5.02
N GLN A 134 13.69 -0.32 4.31
CA GLN A 134 13.17 1.04 4.32
C GLN A 134 12.60 1.41 5.69
N THR A 135 11.89 0.49 6.34
CA THR A 135 11.32 0.69 7.68
C THR A 135 12.43 0.80 8.73
N ASP A 136 13.50 0.02 8.58
CA ASP A 136 14.63 -0.03 9.50
C ASP A 136 15.66 1.10 9.25
N GLY A 137 15.46 1.94 8.23
CA GLY A 137 16.39 3.03 7.89
C GLY A 137 17.75 2.52 7.36
N GLN A 138 17.74 1.40 6.63
CA GLN A 138 18.94 0.80 6.06
C GLN A 138 19.14 1.22 4.60
N GLU A 139 20.36 1.04 4.10
CA GLU A 139 20.73 1.25 2.69
C GLU A 139 19.87 0.41 1.75
N LEU A 140 19.33 1.01 0.69
CA LEU A 140 18.38 0.37 -0.22
C LEU A 140 18.97 0.04 -1.60
N ALA A 141 20.07 0.68 -2.00
CA ALA A 141 20.54 0.70 -3.38
C ALA A 141 20.77 -0.70 -3.99
N GLN A 142 21.29 -1.64 -3.19
CA GLN A 142 21.54 -3.01 -3.66
C GLN A 142 20.24 -3.82 -3.82
N ILE A 143 19.27 -3.61 -2.93
CA ILE A 143 17.94 -4.24 -3.02
C ILE A 143 17.20 -3.68 -4.25
N GLU A 144 17.22 -2.35 -4.44
CA GLU A 144 16.62 -1.69 -5.61
C GLU A 144 17.22 -2.18 -6.92
N SER A 145 18.55 -2.31 -6.98
CA SER A 145 19.23 -2.87 -8.16
C SER A 145 18.77 -4.29 -8.44
N ALA A 146 18.69 -5.16 -7.44
CA ALA A 146 18.24 -6.54 -7.62
C ALA A 146 16.77 -6.61 -8.06
N ARG A 147 15.89 -5.78 -7.46
CA ARG A 147 14.48 -5.68 -7.87
C ARG A 147 14.37 -5.27 -9.33
N ALA A 148 15.05 -4.21 -9.74
CA ALA A 148 15.03 -3.72 -11.11
C ALA A 148 15.54 -4.75 -12.13
N ASP A 149 16.50 -5.60 -11.75
CA ASP A 149 16.97 -6.68 -12.62
C ASP A 149 15.91 -7.78 -12.76
N VAL A 150 15.31 -8.22 -11.66
CA VAL A 150 14.26 -9.26 -11.69
C VAL A 150 12.97 -8.77 -12.35
N GLU A 151 12.57 -7.51 -12.15
CA GLU A 151 11.43 -6.88 -12.82
C GLU A 151 11.57 -6.92 -14.35
N LYS A 152 12.78 -6.76 -14.89
CA LYS A 152 13.03 -6.89 -16.33
C LYS A 152 12.75 -8.31 -16.81
N LEU A 153 13.22 -9.32 -16.08
CA LEU A 153 13.00 -10.73 -16.41
C LEU A 153 11.51 -11.04 -16.44
N VAL A 154 10.80 -10.68 -15.37
CA VAL A 154 9.33 -10.83 -15.28
C VAL A 154 8.64 -10.14 -16.46
N GLY A 155 9.03 -8.90 -16.78
CA GLY A 155 8.45 -8.16 -17.89
C GLY A 155 8.70 -8.81 -19.26
N GLU A 156 9.84 -9.49 -19.45
CA GLU A 156 10.10 -10.28 -20.67
C GLU A 156 9.21 -11.53 -20.75
N GLU A 157 9.03 -12.22 -19.63
CA GLU A 157 8.17 -13.40 -19.52
C GLU A 157 6.70 -13.06 -19.80
N ASP A 158 6.21 -11.96 -19.22
CA ASP A 158 4.83 -11.48 -19.39
C ASP A 158 4.54 -11.14 -20.85
N ARG A 159 5.42 -10.38 -21.50
CA ARG A 159 5.25 -10.04 -22.94
C ARG A 159 5.19 -11.29 -23.80
N LEU A 160 5.97 -12.32 -23.47
CA LEU A 160 5.93 -13.57 -24.21
C LEU A 160 4.60 -14.31 -23.98
N LEU A 161 4.18 -14.48 -22.72
CA LEU A 161 2.91 -15.11 -22.39
C LEU A 161 1.73 -14.41 -23.06
N ASP A 162 1.69 -13.07 -23.00
CA ASP A 162 0.65 -12.26 -23.65
C ASP A 162 0.64 -12.47 -25.16
N SER A 163 1.81 -12.49 -25.81
CA SER A 163 1.91 -12.72 -27.25
C SER A 163 1.43 -14.12 -27.67
N LEU A 164 1.56 -15.12 -26.80
CA LEU A 164 1.10 -16.48 -27.05
C LEU A 164 -0.40 -16.62 -26.79
N ASN A 165 -0.91 -16.03 -25.72
CA ASN A 165 -2.34 -15.96 -25.42
C ASN A 165 -3.11 -15.25 -26.55
N ALA A 166 -2.59 -14.14 -27.06
CA ALA A 166 -3.20 -13.39 -28.16
C ALA A 166 -3.33 -14.21 -29.45
N GLN A 167 -2.49 -15.23 -29.67
CA GLN A 167 -2.60 -16.12 -30.83
C GLN A 167 -3.77 -17.10 -30.74
N LEU A 168 -4.26 -17.40 -29.54
CA LEU A 168 -5.40 -18.31 -29.31
C LEU A 168 -6.74 -17.59 -29.18
N ALA A 169 -6.72 -16.26 -29.06
CA ALA A 169 -7.92 -15.44 -28.96
C ALA A 169 -8.51 -15.02 -30.33
N ASN A 170 -7.78 -15.31 -31.42
CA ASN A 170 -8.20 -15.08 -32.81
C ASN A 170 -8.71 -16.38 -33.43
#